data_AF-A0A645AI26-F1
#
_entry.id   AF-A0A645AI26-F1
#
_cell.length_a   1.000
_cell.length_b   1.000
_cell.length_c   1.000
_cell.angle_alpha   90.00
_cell.angle_beta   90.00
_cell.angle_gamma   90.00
#
_symmetry.space_group_name_H-M   'P 1'
#
loop_
_entity.id
_entity.type
_entity.pdbx_description
1 polymer ?
#
loop_
_entity_poly.entity_id
_entity_poly.type
_entity_poly.pdbx_seq_one_letter_code
_entity_poly.pdbx_strand_id
1 'polypeptide(L)'
;MFPPNWEIMAEDIQWAGYDIIVAHPERYYQVQGDIGRIFRTVQLGCQLQLDGLSMNGRMFGAEKLCAKRLLHNGYIRWVASDAHSARDYEEYGKVLKKYFKENEFFFAPSYDELGDF
;
A
#
# COMPACT_ATOMS: atom_id res chain seq x y z
N MET A 1 -9.24 8.48 2.44
CA MET A 1 -9.18 9.17 3.76
C MET A 1 -9.60 8.15 4.78
N PHE A 2 -8.89 8.05 5.89
CA PHE A 2 -9.32 7.17 6.97
C PHE A 2 -10.58 7.72 7.64
N PRO A 3 -11.54 6.86 8.04
CA PRO A 3 -12.68 7.32 8.81
C PRO A 3 -12.25 7.87 10.17
N PRO A 4 -13.07 8.71 10.83
CA PRO A 4 -12.88 9.03 12.24
C PRO A 4 -12.76 7.75 13.07
N ASN A 5 -11.89 7.74 14.08
CA ASN A 5 -11.66 6.59 14.98
C ASN A 5 -11.19 5.29 14.30
N TRP A 6 -10.62 5.36 13.08
CA TRP A 6 -10.12 4.17 12.37
C TRP A 6 -9.11 3.36 13.16
N GLU A 7 -8.32 3.98 14.04
CA GLU A 7 -7.33 3.29 14.88
C GLU A 7 -8.01 2.32 15.85
N ILE A 8 -9.07 2.77 16.54
CA ILE A 8 -9.86 1.94 17.46
C ILE A 8 -10.50 0.79 16.68
N MET A 9 -11.06 1.07 15.51
CA MET A 9 -11.64 0.04 14.65
C MET A 9 -10.59 -1.01 14.24
N ALA A 10 -9.36 -0.57 13.92
CA ALA A 10 -8.28 -1.46 13.53
C ALA A 10 -7.80 -2.31 14.71
N GLU A 11 -7.72 -1.74 15.91
CA GLU A 11 -7.38 -2.47 17.13
C GLU A 11 -8.46 -3.52 17.43
N ASP A 12 -9.74 -3.17 17.43
CA ASP A 12 -10.85 -4.08 17.70
C ASP A 12 -10.88 -5.28 16.73
N ILE A 13 -10.67 -5.01 15.43
CA ILE A 13 -10.63 -6.06 14.39
C ILE A 13 -9.42 -6.99 14.62
N GLN A 14 -8.25 -6.44 14.95
CA GLN A 14 -7.06 -7.25 15.22
C GLN A 14 -7.18 -8.05 16.52
N TRP A 15 -7.81 -7.50 17.56
CA TRP A 15 -8.10 -8.21 18.81
C TRP A 15 -9.05 -9.39 18.61
N ALA A 16 -9.93 -9.31 17.61
CA ALA A 16 -10.75 -10.44 17.17
C ALA A 16 -9.97 -11.50 16.36
N GLY A 17 -8.66 -11.29 16.11
CA GLY A 17 -7.77 -12.24 15.46
C GLY A 17 -7.64 -12.10 13.94
N TYR A 18 -7.99 -10.95 13.38
CA TYR A 18 -7.92 -10.69 11.93
C TYR A 18 -6.72 -9.80 11.56
N ASP A 19 -6.01 -10.18 10.49
CA ASP A 19 -5.04 -9.30 9.84
C ASP A 19 -5.75 -8.25 8.98
N ILE A 20 -5.29 -7.00 9.05
CA ILE A 20 -5.85 -5.89 8.28
C ILE A 20 -4.95 -5.55 7.11
N ILE A 21 -5.55 -5.48 5.91
CA ILE A 21 -4.91 -4.94 4.71
C ILE A 21 -5.64 -3.65 4.32
N VAL A 22 -4.94 -2.52 4.40
CA VAL A 22 -5.46 -1.23 3.94
C VAL A 22 -5.29 -1.13 2.43
N ALA A 23 -6.42 -1.00 1.74
CA ALA A 23 -6.47 -0.92 0.29
C ALA A 23 -6.00 0.45 -0.22
N HIS A 24 -5.15 0.39 -1.23
CA HIS A 24 -4.69 1.47 -2.12
C HIS A 24 -4.51 2.85 -1.41
N PRO A 25 -3.66 2.94 -0.36
CA PRO A 25 -3.46 4.18 0.40
C PRO A 25 -2.90 5.33 -0.46
N GLU A 26 -2.27 5.04 -1.58
CA GLU A 26 -1.83 6.00 -2.60
C GLU A 26 -2.96 6.86 -3.18
N ARG A 27 -4.21 6.40 -3.06
CA ARG A 27 -5.42 7.13 -3.48
C ARG A 27 -5.92 8.13 -2.42
N TYR A 28 -5.39 8.08 -1.20
CA TYR A 28 -5.86 8.94 -0.12
C TYR A 28 -5.20 10.30 -0.22
N TYR A 29 -5.99 11.35 -0.42
CA TYR A 29 -5.50 12.73 -0.53
C TYR A 29 -4.52 13.13 0.60
N GLN A 30 -4.82 12.72 1.83
CA GLN A 30 -3.96 12.97 2.99
C GLN A 30 -2.59 12.30 2.83
N VAL A 31 -2.54 11.05 2.37
CA VAL A 31 -1.29 10.28 2.17
C VAL A 31 -0.51 10.81 0.96
N GLN A 32 -1.22 11.26 -0.09
CA GLN A 32 -0.59 11.93 -1.23
C GLN A 32 0.13 13.23 -0.82
N GLY A 33 -0.44 13.98 0.14
CA GLY A 33 0.18 15.18 0.70
C GLY A 33 1.33 14.89 1.65
N ASP A 34 1.23 13.82 2.44
CA ASP A 34 2.26 13.38 3.38
C ASP A 34 2.20 11.87 3.60
N ILE A 35 3.18 11.16 3.05
CA ILE A 35 3.27 9.69 3.18
C ILE A 35 3.52 9.26 4.63
N GLY A 36 4.05 10.13 5.49
CA GLY A 36 4.28 9.85 6.91
C GLY A 36 2.99 9.51 7.65
N ARG A 37 1.83 9.91 7.11
CA ARG A 37 0.51 9.54 7.65
C ARG A 37 0.23 8.05 7.63
N ILE A 38 0.96 7.27 6.83
CA ILE A 38 0.80 5.82 6.80
C ILE A 38 1.54 5.13 7.95
N PHE A 39 2.53 5.80 8.56
CA PHE A 39 3.39 5.19 9.57
C PHE A 39 2.59 4.61 10.73
N ARG A 40 1.58 5.32 11.22
CA ARG A 40 0.69 4.83 12.28
C ARG A 40 -0.06 3.57 11.88
N THR A 41 -0.53 3.47 10.64
CA THR A 41 -1.19 2.27 10.11
C THR A 41 -0.26 1.07 10.18
N VAL A 42 0.98 1.23 9.72
CA VAL A 42 1.95 0.14 9.72
C VAL A 42 2.35 -0.22 11.16
N GLN A 43 2.57 0.76 12.05
CA GLN A 43 2.86 0.54 13.48
C GLN A 43 1.76 -0.23 14.22
N LEU A 44 0.50 -0.04 13.84
CA LEU A 44 -0.62 -0.80 14.39
C LEU A 44 -0.67 -2.26 13.90
N GLY A 45 0.28 -2.70 13.07
CA GLY A 45 0.31 -4.05 12.50
C GLY A 45 -0.46 -4.19 11.17
N CYS A 46 -1.08 -3.11 10.68
CA CYS A 46 -1.81 -3.17 9.42
C CYS A 46 -0.85 -3.25 8.22
N GLN A 47 -1.18 -4.11 7.27
CA GLN A 47 -0.46 -4.24 6.01
C GLN A 47 -1.07 -3.32 4.95
N LEU A 48 -0.29 -2.97 3.92
CA LEU A 48 -0.75 -2.08 2.85
C LEU A 48 -0.76 -2.80 1.50
N GLN A 49 -1.81 -2.57 0.73
CA GLN A 49 -1.92 -3.02 -0.65
C GLN A 49 -1.91 -1.83 -1.61
N LEU A 50 -0.97 -1.83 -2.55
CA LEU A 50 -0.89 -0.85 -3.64
C LEU A 50 -1.74 -1.30 -4.82
N ASP A 51 -2.54 -0.41 -5.41
CA ASP A 51 -3.10 -0.64 -6.73
C ASP A 51 -1.99 -0.56 -7.79
N GLY A 52 -1.75 -1.66 -8.50
CA GLY A 52 -0.75 -1.72 -9.55
C GLY A 52 -1.01 -0.71 -10.67
N LEU A 53 -2.27 -0.42 -10.99
CA LEU A 53 -2.62 0.54 -12.05
C LEU A 53 -2.24 1.98 -11.67
N SER A 54 -2.11 2.31 -10.39
CA SER A 54 -1.59 3.59 -9.93
C SER A 54 -0.16 3.86 -10.45
N MET A 55 0.62 2.82 -10.75
CA MET A 55 1.97 2.94 -11.34
C MET A 55 1.95 3.36 -12.82
N ASN A 56 0.79 3.24 -13.48
CA ASN A 56 0.57 3.66 -14.86
C ASN A 56 -0.04 5.08 -14.98
N GLY A 57 -0.31 5.77 -13.88
CA GLY A 57 -0.81 7.13 -13.88
C GLY A 57 0.11 8.14 -14.61
N ARG A 58 -0.39 9.38 -14.75
CA ARG A 58 0.38 10.51 -15.34
C ARG A 58 1.71 10.68 -14.61
N MET A 59 2.76 11.10 -15.32
CA MET A 59 4.13 11.21 -14.78
C MET A 59 4.22 12.01 -13.47
N PHE A 60 3.41 13.06 -13.33
CA PHE A 60 3.31 13.90 -12.13
C PHE A 60 1.95 13.79 -11.43
N GLY A 61 1.21 12.71 -11.68
CA GLY A 61 -0.04 12.45 -10.96
C GLY A 61 0.26 12.14 -9.50
N ALA A 62 -0.47 12.78 -8.58
CA ALA A 62 -0.28 12.64 -7.14
C ALA A 62 -0.36 11.17 -6.68
N GLU A 63 -1.30 10.40 -7.22
CA GLU A 63 -1.45 8.96 -6.98
C GLU A 63 -0.19 8.17 -7.36
N LYS A 64 0.35 8.36 -8.57
CA LYS A 64 1.57 7.66 -9.02
C LYS A 64 2.80 8.04 -8.22
N LEU A 65 2.95 9.32 -7.88
CA LEU A 65 4.06 9.79 -7.05
C LEU A 65 3.97 9.21 -5.64
N CYS A 66 2.76 9.17 -5.07
CA CYS A 66 2.50 8.53 -3.79
C CYS A 66 2.80 7.03 -3.83
N ALA A 67 2.28 6.32 -4.84
CA ALA A 67 2.52 4.89 -5.07
C ALA A 67 4.02 4.56 -5.08
N LYS A 68 4.80 5.30 -5.87
CA LYS A 68 6.26 5.14 -5.95
C LYS A 68 6.95 5.40 -4.62
N ARG A 69 6.53 6.44 -3.89
CA ARG A 69 7.10 6.78 -2.59
C ARG A 69 6.80 5.70 -1.55
N LEU A 70 5.55 5.24 -1.45
CA LEU A 70 5.16 4.17 -0.53
C LEU A 70 5.94 2.88 -0.82
N LEU A 71 6.05 2.51 -2.10
CA LEU A 71 6.79 1.33 -2.52
C LEU A 71 8.30 1.46 -2.22
N HIS A 72 8.93 2.58 -2.57
CA HIS A 72 10.36 2.82 -2.34
C HIS A 72 10.73 2.86 -0.85
N ASN A 73 9.83 3.30 0.02
CA ASN A 73 10.04 3.31 1.47
C ASN A 73 9.66 1.99 2.15
N GLY A 74 9.34 0.93 1.40
CA GLY A 74 9.08 -0.39 1.96
C GLY A 74 7.74 -0.55 2.70
N TYR A 75 6.82 0.41 2.58
CA TYR A 75 5.52 0.34 3.28
C TYR A 75 4.53 -0.64 2.62
N ILE A 76 4.68 -0.90 1.33
CA ILE A 76 3.76 -1.75 0.56
C ILE A 76 4.10 -3.22 0.75
N ARG A 77 3.15 -3.99 1.28
CA ARG A 77 3.26 -5.45 1.43
C ARG A 77 2.67 -6.21 0.25
N TRP A 78 1.59 -5.68 -0.33
CA TRP A 78 0.85 -6.32 -1.41
C TRP A 78 0.70 -5.40 -2.60
N VAL A 79 0.61 -5.98 -3.79
CA VAL A 79 0.24 -5.26 -5.01
C VAL A 79 -0.90 -6.02 -5.66
N ALA A 80 -2.02 -5.36 -5.94
CA ALA A 80 -3.18 -5.97 -6.56
C ALA A 80 -3.69 -5.11 -7.73
N SER A 81 -4.55 -5.66 -8.58
CA SER A 81 -4.96 -5.00 -9.82
C SER A 81 -6.10 -3.99 -9.66
N ASP A 82 -6.86 -4.07 -8.56
CA ASP A 82 -8.13 -3.34 -8.38
C ASP A 82 -9.02 -3.34 -9.65
N ALA A 83 -9.10 -4.51 -10.31
CA ALA A 83 -9.63 -4.62 -11.66
C ALA A 83 -11.16 -4.60 -11.67
N HIS A 84 -11.74 -3.74 -12.50
CA HIS A 84 -13.19 -3.62 -12.70
C HIS A 84 -13.62 -4.21 -14.06
N SER A 85 -12.65 -4.56 -14.91
CA SER A 85 -12.83 -5.18 -16.22
C SER A 85 -11.64 -6.07 -16.58
N ALA A 86 -11.80 -6.95 -17.57
CA ALA A 86 -10.70 -7.78 -18.07
C ALA A 86 -9.51 -6.94 -18.59
N ARG A 87 -9.79 -5.77 -19.16
CA ARG A 87 -8.76 -4.83 -19.63
C ARG A 87 -7.86 -4.32 -18.50
N ASP A 88 -8.43 -4.08 -17.32
CA ASP A 88 -7.66 -3.62 -16.17
C ASP A 88 -6.63 -4.67 -15.73
N TYR A 89 -7.02 -5.95 -15.81
CA TYR A 89 -6.13 -7.06 -15.51
C TYR A 89 -5.00 -7.22 -16.54
N GLU A 90 -5.28 -7.00 -17.82
CA GLU A 90 -4.25 -6.97 -18.87
C GLU A 90 -3.23 -5.84 -18.64
N GLU A 91 -3.71 -4.64 -18.29
CA GLU A 91 -2.84 -3.50 -17.97
C GLU A 91 -2.01 -3.76 -16.70
N TYR A 92 -2.60 -4.38 -15.69
CA TYR A 92 -1.89 -4.81 -14.49
C TYR A 92 -0.75 -5.78 -14.80
N GLY A 93 -0.97 -6.75 -15.70
CA GLY A 93 0.09 -7.65 -16.18
C GLY A 93 1.28 -6.91 -16.82
N LYS A 94 1.03 -5.80 -17.51
CA LYS A 94 2.09 -4.94 -18.07
C LYS A 94 2.83 -4.18 -16.98
N VAL A 95 2.11 -3.69 -15.95
CA VAL A 95 2.71 -3.05 -14.76
C VAL A 95 3.67 -4.01 -14.07
N LEU A 96 3.22 -5.23 -13.78
CA LEU A 96 4.04 -6.24 -13.11
C LEU A 96 5.36 -6.44 -13.85
N LYS A 97 5.31 -6.72 -15.16
CA LYS A 97 6.52 -6.90 -15.98
C LYS A 97 7.46 -5.69 -15.98
N LYS A 98 6.91 -4.48 -15.89
CA LYS A 98 7.67 -3.23 -15.96
C LYS A 98 8.33 -2.83 -14.64
N TYR A 99 7.63 -3.01 -13.53
CA TYR A 99 8.03 -2.47 -12.22
C TYR A 99 8.37 -3.54 -11.18
N PHE A 100 7.90 -4.77 -11.36
CA PHE A 100 7.98 -5.83 -10.38
C PHE A 100 8.56 -7.09 -11.04
N LYS A 101 9.88 -7.10 -11.25
CA LYS A 101 10.58 -8.27 -11.80
C LYS A 101 10.59 -9.41 -10.77
N GLU A 102 10.62 -10.65 -11.27
CA GLU A 102 10.40 -11.92 -10.52
C GLU A 102 11.32 -12.19 -9.30
N ASN A 103 12.23 -11.28 -8.92
CA ASN A 103 13.18 -11.49 -7.83
C ASN A 103 13.39 -10.28 -6.87
N GLU A 104 12.54 -9.26 -6.89
CA GLU A 104 12.71 -8.05 -6.05
C GLU A 104 11.60 -7.81 -5.01
N PHE A 105 10.82 -8.84 -4.64
CA PHE A 105 10.04 -8.76 -3.39
C PHE A 105 10.81 -9.40 -2.25
N PHE A 106 11.74 -8.61 -1.70
CA PHE A 106 12.15 -8.82 -0.32
C PHE A 106 10.88 -8.74 0.53
N PHE A 107 10.65 -9.75 1.36
CA PHE A 107 9.75 -9.60 2.48
C PHE A 107 10.22 -8.32 3.20
N ALA A 108 9.36 -7.30 3.28
CA ALA A 108 9.60 -6.24 4.25
C ALA A 108 9.92 -6.95 5.58
N PRO A 109 11.04 -6.61 6.25
CA PRO A 109 11.44 -7.25 7.48
C PRO A 109 10.21 -7.38 8.38
N SER A 110 10.08 -8.51 9.08
CA SER A 110 9.11 -8.58 10.15
C SER A 110 9.32 -7.39 11.07
N TYR A 111 8.26 -6.86 11.66
CA TYR A 111 8.38 -5.71 12.58
C TYR A 111 9.43 -5.95 13.68
N ASP A 112 9.67 -7.22 14.03
CA ASP A 112 10.67 -7.70 14.97
C ASP A 112 12.14 -7.43 14.53
N GLU A 113 12.39 -7.14 13.26
CA GLU A 113 13.72 -6.86 12.68
C GLU A 113 14.04 -5.35 12.59
N LEU A 114 13.04 -4.49 12.80
CA LEU A 114 13.21 -3.05 12.92
C LEU A 114 13.38 -2.71 14.40
N GLY A 115 14.60 -2.86 14.90
CA GLY A 115 14.94 -2.60 16.31
C GLY A 115 14.40 -1.27 16.83
N ASP A 116 14.14 -1.24 18.14
CA ASP A 116 13.57 -0.11 18.88
C ASP A 116 14.18 1.23 18.45
N PHE A 117 13.37 2.06 17.78
CA PHE A 117 13.67 3.46 17.49
C PHE A 117 13.33 4.36 18.69
#